data_AF-A0A9D5GUJ5-F1
#
_entry.id   AF-A0A9D5GUJ5-F1
#
_cell.length_a   1.000
_cell.length_b   1.000
_cell.length_c   1.000
_cell.angle_alpha   90.00
_cell.angle_beta   90.00
_cell.angle_gamma   90.00
#
_symmetry.space_group_name_H-M   'P 1'
#
loop_
_entity.id
_entity.type
_entity.pdbx_description
1 polymer ?
#
loop_
_entity_poly.entity_id
_entity_poly.type
_entity_poly.pdbx_seq_one_letter_code
_entity_poly.pdbx_strand_id
1 'polypeptide(L)'
;MSNAQNLNEPMSDTPKIYKALALQTACAAVNRCTTRIEARDVMQKSLARIRGQLFSARAFHGSDLKLVCLPEYFLTGFPAGESAAEWREKAAV
;
A
#
# COMPACT_ATOMS: atom_id res chain seq x y z
N MET A 1 17.61 -47.22 -1.24
CA MET A 1 16.91 -46.90 -2.50
C MET A 1 16.70 -45.39 -2.51
N SER A 2 17.49 -44.68 -3.31
CA SER A 2 17.57 -43.21 -3.35
C SER A 2 16.39 -42.64 -4.11
N ASN A 3 15.69 -41.67 -3.49
CA ASN A 3 14.60 -40.92 -4.09
C ASN A 3 15.21 -39.80 -4.95
N ALA A 4 15.63 -40.14 -6.17
CA ALA A 4 16.10 -39.16 -7.15
C ALA A 4 14.89 -38.35 -7.63
N GLN A 5 14.75 -37.14 -7.08
CA GLN A 5 13.81 -36.15 -7.61
C GLN A 5 14.14 -35.90 -9.09
N ASN A 6 13.10 -35.95 -9.90
CA ASN A 6 13.13 -35.98 -11.35
C ASN A 6 13.69 -34.64 -11.89
N LEU A 7 14.95 -34.63 -12.34
CA LEU A 7 15.68 -33.44 -12.82
C LEU A 7 15.25 -32.97 -14.23
N ASN A 8 14.13 -33.45 -14.75
CA ASN A 8 13.75 -33.29 -16.17
C ASN A 8 12.40 -32.57 -16.40
N GLU A 9 11.87 -31.82 -15.44
CA GLU A 9 10.79 -30.88 -15.79
C GLU A 9 11.37 -29.68 -16.55
N PRO A 10 10.94 -29.41 -17.80
CA PRO A 10 11.39 -28.22 -18.51
C PRO A 10 10.93 -26.99 -17.73
N MET A 11 11.89 -26.21 -17.21
CA MET A 11 11.58 -24.88 -16.69
C MET A 11 10.95 -24.09 -17.82
N SER A 12 9.69 -23.72 -17.65
CA SER A 12 9.00 -22.81 -18.57
C SER A 12 9.77 -21.49 -18.62
N ASP A 13 10.47 -21.23 -19.72
CA ASP A 13 11.11 -19.94 -20.05
C ASP A 13 10.08 -18.80 -20.25
N THR A 14 8.79 -19.08 -20.11
CA THR A 14 7.74 -18.06 -20.18
C THR A 14 7.78 -17.19 -18.92
N PRO A 15 7.99 -15.87 -19.04
CA PRO A 15 7.96 -14.96 -17.90
C PRO A 15 6.59 -15.01 -17.21
N LYS A 16 6.58 -15.02 -15.87
CA LYS A 16 5.33 -14.93 -15.10
C LYS A 16 4.75 -13.51 -15.22
N ILE A 17 3.63 -13.38 -15.91
CA ILE A 17 2.90 -12.11 -16.09
C ILE A 17 1.98 -11.86 -14.90
N TYR A 18 1.86 -10.61 -14.47
CA TYR A 18 0.92 -10.17 -13.44
C TYR A 18 0.32 -8.80 -13.76
N LYS A 19 -0.84 -8.50 -13.18
CA LYS A 19 -1.46 -7.18 -13.25
C LYS A 19 -0.93 -6.29 -12.13
N ALA A 20 -0.67 -5.02 -12.46
CA ALA A 20 -0.36 -3.97 -11.51
C ALA A 20 -1.44 -2.88 -11.56
N LEU A 21 -1.74 -2.27 -10.41
CA LEU A 21 -2.70 -1.18 -10.28
C LEU A 21 -2.04 0.04 -9.63
N ALA A 22 -2.14 1.20 -10.26
CA ALA A 22 -1.91 2.48 -9.60
C ALA A 22 -3.23 2.94 -8.95
N LEU A 23 -3.34 2.84 -7.62
CA LEU A 23 -4.57 3.14 -6.91
C LEU A 23 -4.63 4.62 -6.55
N GLN A 24 -5.33 5.41 -7.37
CA GLN A 24 -5.68 6.78 -7.02
C GLN A 24 -6.79 6.79 -5.98
N THR A 25 -6.57 7.51 -4.88
CA THR A 25 -7.49 7.53 -3.75
C THR A 25 -7.45 8.87 -3.04
N ALA A 26 -8.54 9.24 -2.37
CA ALA A 26 -8.58 10.48 -1.58
C ALA A 26 -7.53 10.43 -0.46
N CYS A 27 -6.83 11.55 -0.23
CA CYS A 27 -5.91 11.72 0.89
C CYS A 27 -6.61 12.55 1.98
N ALA A 28 -6.77 11.97 3.17
CA ALA A 28 -7.19 12.69 4.36
C ALA A 28 -5.93 13.14 5.11
N ALA A 29 -5.46 14.36 4.80
CA ALA A 29 -4.19 14.86 5.32
C ALA A 29 -4.26 15.18 6.82
N VAL A 30 -3.15 14.97 7.54
CA VAL A 30 -3.08 15.17 9.01
C VAL A 30 -2.68 16.59 9.41
N ASN A 31 -2.56 17.52 8.45
CA ASN A 31 -2.11 18.89 8.72
C ASN A 31 -2.94 19.58 9.82
N ARG A 32 -4.27 19.35 9.83
CA ARG A 32 -5.19 19.92 10.83
C ARG A 32 -5.22 19.19 12.17
N CYS A 33 -4.51 18.06 12.31
CA CYS A 33 -4.39 17.36 13.59
C CYS A 33 -3.42 18.15 14.49
N THR A 34 -3.80 18.29 15.76
CA THR A 34 -3.01 18.97 16.78
C THR A 34 -2.18 18.00 17.61
N THR A 35 -2.62 16.75 17.69
CA THR A 35 -1.93 15.70 18.44
C THR A 35 -1.54 14.52 17.56
N ARG A 36 -0.52 13.77 18.00
CA ARG A 36 -0.14 12.48 17.38
C ARG A 36 -1.29 11.48 17.38
N ILE A 37 -2.12 11.47 18.43
CA ILE A 37 -3.26 10.56 18.56
C ILE A 37 -4.29 10.85 17.47
N GLU A 38 -4.67 12.12 17.28
CA GLU A 38 -5.57 12.55 16.21
C GLU A 38 -5.03 12.17 14.83
N ALA A 39 -3.74 12.42 14.58
CA ALA A 39 -3.11 12.06 13.32
C ALA A 39 -3.17 10.54 13.07
N ARG A 40 -2.94 9.71 14.10
CA ARG A 40 -3.05 8.24 13.98
C ARG A 40 -4.47 7.79 13.70
N ASP A 41 -5.48 8.41 14.32
CA ASP A 41 -6.88 8.10 14.03
C ASP A 41 -7.24 8.36 12.55
N VAL A 42 -6.81 9.51 12.00
CA VAL A 42 -6.97 9.81 10.57
C VAL A 42 -6.25 8.80 9.67
N MET A 43 -5.02 8.42 10.02
CA MET A 43 -4.26 7.41 9.29
C MET A 43 -4.96 6.04 9.31
N GLN A 44 -5.47 5.60 10.46
CA GLN A 44 -6.18 4.33 10.59
C GLN A 44 -7.46 4.31 9.76
N LYS A 45 -8.22 5.41 9.76
CA LYS A 45 -9.41 5.56 8.89
C LYS A 45 -9.05 5.50 7.40
N SER A 46 -7.92 6.11 7.01
CA SER A 46 -7.42 6.03 5.63
C SER A 46 -7.00 4.62 5.24
N LEU A 47 -6.30 3.90 6.13
CA LEU A 47 -5.91 2.50 5.91
C LEU A 47 -7.14 1.58 5.81
N ALA A 48 -8.16 1.77 6.64
CA ALA A 48 -9.41 1.00 6.58
C ALA A 48 -10.11 1.18 5.23
N ARG A 49 -10.19 2.41 4.73
CA ARG A 49 -10.73 2.71 3.39
C ARG A 49 -9.89 2.08 2.28
N ILE A 50 -8.57 2.23 2.32
CA ILE A 50 -7.64 1.66 1.32
C ILE A 50 -7.75 0.14 1.31
N ARG A 51 -7.83 -0.50 2.48
CA ARG A 51 -8.05 -1.94 2.61
C ARG A 51 -9.31 -2.39 1.85
N GLY A 52 -10.42 -1.66 2.00
CA GLY A 52 -11.64 -1.90 1.22
C GLY A 52 -11.41 -1.79 -0.29
N GLN A 53 -10.72 -0.74 -0.73
CA GLN A 53 -10.39 -0.52 -2.14
C GLN A 53 -9.50 -1.64 -2.72
N LEU A 54 -8.51 -2.12 -1.96
CA LEU A 54 -7.65 -3.24 -2.35
C LEU A 54 -8.44 -4.54 -2.54
N PHE A 55 -9.40 -4.82 -1.64
CA PHE A 55 -10.26 -5.99 -1.79
C PHE A 55 -11.17 -5.88 -3.00
N SER A 56 -11.79 -4.72 -3.23
CA SER A 56 -12.60 -4.48 -4.42
C SER A 56 -11.77 -4.60 -5.70
N ALA A 57 -10.56 -4.04 -5.73
CA ALA A 57 -9.65 -4.12 -6.86
C ALA A 57 -9.26 -5.58 -7.17
N ARG A 58 -8.91 -6.37 -6.14
CA ARG A 58 -8.59 -7.79 -6.32
C ARG A 58 -9.80 -8.60 -6.80
N ALA A 59 -10.99 -8.32 -6.26
CA ALA A 59 -12.22 -8.98 -6.70
C ALA A 59 -12.56 -8.66 -8.17
N PHE A 60 -12.32 -7.42 -8.60
CA PHE A 60 -12.61 -6.98 -9.97
C PHE A 60 -11.55 -7.44 -10.99
N HIS A 61 -10.26 -7.29 -10.67
CA HIS A 61 -9.17 -7.61 -11.61
C HIS A 61 -8.75 -9.08 -11.61
N GLY A 62 -9.08 -9.85 -10.57
CA GLY A 62 -8.73 -11.25 -10.43
C GLY A 62 -7.49 -11.50 -9.57
N SER A 63 -7.17 -12.79 -9.39
CA SER A 63 -6.08 -13.24 -8.50
C SER A 63 -4.67 -12.93 -9.02
N ASP A 64 -4.55 -12.53 -10.28
CA ASP A 64 -3.32 -12.11 -10.94
C ASP A 64 -2.98 -10.61 -10.74
N LEU A 65 -3.82 -9.84 -10.03
CA LEU A 65 -3.41 -8.56 -9.44
C LEU A 65 -2.43 -8.82 -8.30
N LYS A 66 -1.13 -8.57 -8.54
CA LYS A 66 -0.05 -8.86 -7.58
C LYS A 66 0.63 -7.62 -7.02
N LEU A 67 0.42 -6.45 -7.63
CA LEU A 67 1.04 -5.20 -7.21
C LEU A 67 0.00 -4.07 -7.20
N VAL A 68 -0.07 -3.34 -6.11
CA VAL A 68 -0.80 -2.07 -6.03
C VAL A 68 0.15 -1.00 -5.53
N CYS A 69 0.27 0.08 -6.30
CA CYS A 69 1.04 1.27 -5.94
C CYS A 69 0.10 2.36 -5.43
N LEU A 70 0.51 3.05 -4.37
CA LEU A 70 -0.20 4.20 -3.81
C LEU A 70 0.57 5.49 -4.12
N PRO A 71 -0.12 6.64 -4.25
CA PRO A 71 0.54 7.93 -4.41
C PRO A 71 1.47 8.24 -3.23
N GLU A 72 2.49 9.06 -3.48
CA GLU A 72 3.25 9.67 -2.39
C GLU A 72 2.30 10.44 -1.44
N TYR A 73 2.61 10.44 -0.14
CA TYR A 73 1.82 11.11 0.88
C TYR A 73 0.38 10.61 1.08
N PHE A 74 -0.03 9.48 0.47
CA PHE A 74 -1.41 8.98 0.55
C PHE A 74 -1.97 8.88 1.99
N LEU A 75 -1.07 8.65 2.97
CA LEU A 75 -1.43 8.37 4.36
C LEU A 75 -1.49 9.62 5.25
N THR A 76 -0.68 10.63 4.96
CA THR A 76 -0.44 11.77 5.87
C THR A 76 -0.67 13.12 5.22
N GLY A 77 -0.63 13.23 3.89
CA GLY A 77 -0.33 14.49 3.21
C GLY A 77 1.14 14.88 3.37
N PHE A 78 1.49 16.06 2.88
CA PHE A 78 2.84 16.63 2.96
C PHE A 78 2.87 17.78 4.00
N PRO A 79 4.04 18.11 4.58
CA PRO A 79 4.17 19.26 5.48
C PRO A 79 3.75 20.55 4.79
N ALA A 80 2.89 21.36 5.42
CA ALA A 80 2.33 22.58 4.85
C ALA A 80 2.36 23.72 5.89
N GLY A 81 3.56 24.09 6.32
CA GLY A 81 3.80 25.17 7.29
C GLY A 81 4.32 24.67 8.64
N GLU A 82 4.20 23.38 8.94
CA GLU A 82 4.82 22.78 10.12
C GLU A 82 6.35 22.71 10.00
N SER A 83 7.05 22.86 11.11
CA SER A 83 8.47 22.55 11.20
C SER A 83 8.73 21.04 11.04
N ALA A 84 9.97 20.69 10.68
CA ALA A 84 10.38 19.28 10.59
C ALA A 84 10.22 18.53 11.92
N ALA A 85 10.39 19.20 13.06
CA ALA A 85 10.21 18.60 14.38
C ALA A 85 8.73 18.31 14.69
N GLU A 86 7.85 19.26 14.41
CA GLU A 86 6.39 19.09 14.57
C GLU A 86 5.85 18.01 13.64
N TRP A 87 6.30 18.01 12.38
CA TRP A 87 5.88 16.99 11.42
C TRP A 87 6.36 15.60 11.82
N ARG A 88 7.59 15.47 12.32
CA ARG A 88 8.12 14.21 12.81
C ARG A 88 7.29 13.65 13.97
N GLU A 89 6.92 14.49 14.93
CA GLU A 89 6.12 14.02 16.07
C GLU A 89 4.70 13.62 15.65
N LYS A 90 4.09 14.38 14.74
CA LYS A 90 2.70 14.18 14.31
C LYS A 90 2.54 13.05 13.29
N ALA A 91 3.36 13.04 12.24
CA ALA A 91 3.08 12.36 10.98
C ALA A 91 4.14 11.33 10.54
N ALA A 92 5.33 11.28 11.16
CA ALA A 92 6.33 10.27 10.79
C ALA A 92 5.81 8.85 11.04
N VAL A 93 5.66 8.06 9.98
CA VAL A 93 5.11 6.70 9.99
C VAL A 93 6.18 5.64 10.19
#